data_AF-A0A3E5HGC7-F1
#
_entry.id   AF-A0A3E5HGC7-F1
#
_cell.length_a   1.000
_cell.length_b   1.000
_cell.length_c   1.000
_cell.angle_alpha   90.00
_cell.angle_beta   90.00
_cell.angle_gamma   90.00
#
_symmetry.space_group_name_H-M   'P 1'
#
loop_
_entity.id
_entity.type
_entity.pdbx_description
1 polymer ?
#
loop_
_entity_poly.entity_id
_entity_poly.type
_entity_poly.pdbx_seq_one_letter_code
_entity_poly.pdbx_strand_id
1 'polypeptide(L)'
;MITREFDYTADGFDAEQPVQMATLRWSTLDENGHYHKHSLRMEHHNGDGFKAAKREALAIMGKDYPNATLKMRDFYRNGGFYASFLIDAGDNE
;
A
#
# COMPACT_ATOMS: atom_id res chain seq x y z
N MET A 1 -14.30 -11.96 5.49
CA MET A 1 -13.34 -11.35 4.54
C MET A 1 -13.32 -9.84 4.75
N ILE A 2 -12.14 -9.25 4.96
CA ILE A 2 -11.92 -7.80 5.09
C ILE A 2 -11.12 -7.35 3.90
N THR A 3 -11.52 -6.27 3.24
CA THR A 3 -10.79 -5.69 2.09
C THR A 3 -10.28 -4.32 2.48
N ARG A 4 -9.03 -4.02 2.12
CA ARG A 4 -8.43 -2.70 2.33
C ARG A 4 -7.81 -2.16 1.06
N GLU A 5 -8.09 -0.89 0.78
CA GLU A 5 -7.49 -0.13 -0.30
C GLU A 5 -6.21 0.56 0.14
N PHE A 6 -5.24 0.55 -0.77
CA PHE A 6 -3.97 1.23 -0.64
C PHE A 6 -3.72 2.11 -1.84
N ASP A 7 -3.40 3.37 -1.59
CA ASP A 7 -2.96 4.34 -2.60
C ASP A 7 -1.45 4.51 -2.53
N TYR A 8 -0.79 4.37 -3.66
CA TYR A 8 0.63 4.63 -3.88
C TYR A 8 0.80 5.88 -4.73
N THR A 9 1.65 6.80 -4.26
CA THR A 9 2.14 7.94 -5.05
C THR A 9 3.66 7.99 -5.00
N ALA A 10 4.33 8.13 -6.13
CA ALA A 10 5.76 8.42 -6.21
C ALA A 10 5.98 9.91 -6.48
N ASP A 11 6.95 10.52 -5.81
CA ASP A 11 7.46 11.83 -6.22
C ASP A 11 8.05 11.69 -7.64
N GLY A 12 7.96 12.75 -8.45
CA GLY A 12 8.39 12.73 -9.85
C GLY A 12 9.83 12.22 -10.00
N PHE A 13 10.10 11.45 -11.06
CA PHE A 13 11.44 10.95 -11.36
C PHE A 13 12.32 12.15 -11.71
N ASP A 14 13.23 12.49 -10.80
CA ASP A 14 14.28 13.47 -11.02
C ASP A 14 15.59 12.69 -11.26
N ALA A 15 16.15 12.84 -12.46
CA ALA A 15 17.40 12.18 -12.84
C ALA A 15 18.61 12.67 -12.02
N GLU A 16 18.47 13.82 -11.35
CA GLU A 16 19.49 14.42 -10.49
C GLU A 16 19.40 13.94 -9.03
N GLN A 17 18.30 13.25 -8.65
CA GLN A 17 18.10 12.74 -7.30
C GLN A 17 18.23 11.21 -7.24
N PRO A 18 19.23 10.67 -6.53
CA PRO A 18 19.47 9.23 -6.45
C PRO A 18 18.46 8.49 -5.54
N VAL A 19 17.68 9.23 -4.75
CA VAL A 19 16.65 8.70 -3.84
C VAL A 19 15.32 9.29 -4.24
N GLN A 20 14.35 8.42 -4.54
CA GLN A 20 12.97 8.82 -4.82
C GLN A 20 12.09 8.43 -3.64
N MET A 21 11.11 9.27 -3.33
CA MET A 21 10.16 9.01 -2.28
C MET A 21 8.88 8.44 -2.85
N ALA A 22 8.38 7.41 -2.20
CA ALA A 22 7.02 6.91 -2.36
C ALA A 22 6.21 7.20 -1.11
N THR A 23 4.92 7.43 -1.29
CA THR A 23 3.95 7.50 -0.20
C THR A 23 2.90 6.41 -0.43
N LEU A 24 2.70 5.58 0.57
CA LEU A 24 1.62 4.61 0.67
C LEU A 24 0.57 5.16 1.63
N ARG A 25 -0.70 5.18 1.25
CA ARG A 25 -1.81 5.64 2.09
C ARG A 25 -2.86 4.55 2.18
N TRP A 26 -3.51 4.47 3.33
CA TRP A 26 -4.65 3.58 3.55
C TRP A 26 -5.53 4.16 4.65
N SER A 27 -6.65 3.49 4.93
CA SER A 27 -7.50 3.88 6.03
C SER A 27 -8.08 2.67 6.76
N THR A 28 -8.42 2.88 8.03
CA THR A 28 -8.99 1.87 8.91
C THR A 28 -10.23 2.43 9.60
N LEU A 29 -11.17 1.56 9.95
CA LEU A 29 -12.28 1.86 10.84
C LEU A 29 -11.99 1.26 12.21
N ASP A 30 -12.16 2.04 13.27
CA ASP A 30 -12.11 1.50 14.63
C ASP A 30 -13.46 0.88 15.03
N GLU A 31 -13.51 0.28 16.23
CA GLU A 31 -14.70 -0.39 16.78
C GLU A 31 -15.88 0.58 16.99
N ASN A 32 -15.62 1.88 17.07
CA ASN A 32 -16.61 2.93 17.22
C ASN A 32 -17.05 3.51 15.85
N GLY A 33 -16.52 2.96 14.75
CA GLY A 33 -16.80 3.42 13.40
C GLY A 33 -16.07 4.71 13.01
N HIS A 34 -15.06 5.15 13.77
CA HIS A 34 -14.26 6.30 13.35
C HIS A 34 -13.26 5.92 12.27
N TYR A 35 -13.16 6.80 11.28
CA TYR A 35 -12.28 6.64 10.15
C TYR A 35 -10.89 7.22 10.45
N HIS A 36 -9.87 6.38 10.35
CA HIS A 36 -8.47 6.75 10.56
C HIS A 36 -7.70 6.68 9.25
N LYS A 37 -7.02 7.78 8.90
CA LYS A 37 -6.17 7.85 7.70
C LYS A 37 -4.72 7.62 8.10
N HIS A 38 -4.04 6.76 7.34
CA HIS A 38 -2.64 6.43 7.55
C HIS A 38 -1.82 6.76 6.31
N SER A 39 -0.55 7.10 6.52
CA SER A 39 0.41 7.32 5.44
C SER A 39 1.79 6.86 5.86
N LEU A 40 2.47 6.14 4.97
CA LEU A 40 3.85 5.71 5.12
C LEU A 40 4.68 6.30 3.97
N ARG A 41 5.70 7.08 4.31
CA ARG A 41 6.68 7.58 3.33
C ARG A 41 7.88 6.64 3.31
N MET A 42 8.32 6.26 2.11
CA MET A 42 9.34 5.23 1.88
C MET A 42 10.35 5.76 0.87
N GLU A 43 11.63 5.59 1.17
CA GLU A 43 12.69 5.77 0.17
C GLU A 43 12.73 4.55 -0.75
N HIS A 44 12.97 4.80 -2.03
CA HIS A 44 13.14 3.75 -3.01
C HIS A 44 14.20 4.14 -4.05
N HIS A 45 14.82 3.12 -4.66
CA HIS A 45 15.89 3.32 -5.64
C HIS A 45 15.46 2.75 -6.99
N ASN A 46 15.78 3.45 -8.09
CA ASN A 46 15.64 2.91 -9.44
C ASN A 46 14.22 2.42 -9.83
N GLY A 47 13.17 3.15 -9.42
CA GLY A 47 11.80 2.87 -9.86
C GLY A 47 11.13 1.62 -9.26
N ASP A 48 11.72 1.04 -8.21
CA ASP A 48 11.14 -0.12 -7.50
C ASP A 48 10.10 0.25 -6.43
N GLY A 49 9.79 1.54 -6.27
CA GLY A 49 8.92 2.07 -5.22
C GLY A 49 7.55 1.40 -5.14
N PHE A 50 6.93 1.04 -6.27
CA PHE A 50 5.65 0.33 -6.25
C PHE A 50 5.77 -1.11 -5.72
N LYS A 51 6.91 -1.77 -5.97
CA LYS A 51 7.17 -3.11 -5.42
C LYS A 51 7.42 -3.03 -3.91
N ALA A 52 8.14 -2.01 -3.45
CA ALA A 52 8.32 -1.71 -2.03
C ALA A 52 6.97 -1.45 -1.35
N ALA A 53 6.14 -0.56 -1.93
CA ALA A 53 4.82 -0.24 -1.43
C ALA A 53 3.91 -1.47 -1.25
N LYS A 54 3.94 -2.41 -2.20
CA LYS A 54 3.19 -3.66 -2.09
C LYS A 54 3.65 -4.56 -0.94
N ARG A 55 4.97 -4.61 -0.68
CA ARG A 55 5.53 -5.37 0.44
C ARG A 55 5.11 -4.76 1.78
N GLU A 56 5.20 -3.43 1.90
CA GLU A 56 4.77 -2.71 3.10
C GLU A 56 3.26 -2.89 3.35
N ALA A 57 2.43 -2.77 2.31
CA ALA A 57 0.99 -2.99 2.44
C ALA A 57 0.65 -4.41 2.94
N LEU A 58 1.34 -5.44 2.44
CA LEU A 58 1.19 -6.81 2.93
C LEU A 58 1.67 -6.96 4.38
N ALA A 59 2.76 -6.31 4.77
CA ALA A 59 3.25 -6.32 6.15
C ALA A 59 2.26 -5.64 7.11
N ILE A 60 1.68 -4.50 6.72
CA ILE A 60 0.62 -3.82 7.46
C ILE A 60 -0.59 -4.74 7.65
N MET A 61 -1.08 -5.34 6.56
CA MET A 61 -2.21 -6.27 6.63
C MET A 61 -1.90 -7.51 7.47
N GLY A 62 -0.68 -8.04 7.40
CA GLY A 62 -0.27 -9.22 8.18
C GLY A 62 -0.14 -8.92 9.68
N LYS A 63 0.20 -7.68 10.05
CA LYS A 63 0.21 -7.25 11.45
C LYS A 63 -1.22 -7.10 12.00
N ASP A 64 -2.12 -6.54 11.20
CA ASP A 64 -3.52 -6.31 11.59
C ASP A 64 -4.34 -7.61 11.59
N TYR A 65 -4.00 -8.56 10.71
CA TYR A 65 -4.71 -9.83 10.53
C TYR A 65 -3.72 -11.01 10.49
N PRO A 66 -3.06 -11.35 11.61
CA PRO A 66 -1.95 -12.31 11.64
C PRO A 66 -2.33 -13.74 11.25
N ASN A 67 -3.61 -14.11 11.36
CA ASN A 67 -4.10 -15.45 11.04
C ASN A 67 -4.82 -15.52 9.68
N ALA A 68 -4.92 -14.41 8.96
CA ALA A 68 -5.64 -14.36 7.69
C ALA A 68 -4.72 -14.68 6.51
N THR A 69 -5.28 -15.34 5.49
CA THR A 69 -4.65 -15.39 4.17
C THR A 69 -4.81 -14.04 3.49
N LEU A 70 -3.69 -13.48 3.04
CA LEU A 70 -3.66 -12.18 2.37
C LEU A 70 -3.62 -12.36 0.86
N LYS A 71 -4.60 -11.79 0.16
CA LYS A 71 -4.67 -11.81 -1.31
C LYS A 71 -4.75 -10.40 -1.85
N MET A 72 -3.79 -10.03 -2.70
CA MET A 72 -3.86 -8.77 -3.43
C MET A 72 -4.81 -8.92 -4.62
N ARG A 73 -5.78 -8.02 -4.74
CA ARG A 73 -6.72 -7.90 -5.87
C ARG A 73 -6.59 -6.53 -6.51
N ASP A 74 -7.16 -6.41 -7.72
CA ASP A 74 -7.45 -5.18 -8.47
C ASP A 74 -6.41 -4.08 -8.32
N PHE A 75 -5.63 -3.83 -9.37
CA PHE A 75 -4.69 -2.70 -9.39
C PHE A 75 -5.04 -1.72 -10.51
N TYR A 76 -5.14 -0.46 -10.16
CA TYR A 76 -5.09 0.65 -11.11
C TYR A 76 -3.69 1.26 -11.08
N ARG A 77 -3.12 1.57 -12.24
CA ARG A 77 -1.83 2.23 -12.33
C ARG A 77 -1.88 3.32 -13.39
N ASN A 78 -1.59 4.55 -12.99
CA ASN A 78 -1.44 5.68 -13.89
C ASN A 78 0.05 6.06 -14.00
N GLY A 79 0.72 5.47 -14.99
CA GLY A 79 2.15 5.68 -15.21
C GLY A 79 3.02 5.17 -14.04
N GLY A 80 4.17 5.83 -13.83
CA GLY A 80 5.11 5.51 -12.76
C GLY A 80 4.74 6.09 -11.39
N PHE A 81 3.86 7.09 -11.37
CA PHE A 81 3.71 8.01 -10.23
C PHE A 81 2.50 7.74 -9.35
N TYR A 82 1.52 6.96 -9.84
CA TYR A 82 0.33 6.64 -9.06
C TYR A 82 -0.16 5.22 -9.32
N ALA A 83 -0.56 4.54 -8.25
CA ALA A 83 -1.25 3.27 -8.33
C ALA A 83 -2.17 3.09 -7.12
N SER A 84 -3.27 2.35 -7.29
CA SER A 84 -4.14 1.92 -6.21
C SER A 84 -4.35 0.43 -6.29
N PHE A 85 -4.44 -0.24 -5.15
CA PHE A 85 -4.66 -1.68 -5.10
C PHE A 85 -5.39 -2.13 -3.85
N LEU A 86 -6.05 -3.28 -3.94
CA LEU A 86 -6.80 -3.88 -2.85
C LEU A 86 -6.05 -5.07 -2.25
N ILE A 87 -6.15 -5.27 -0.94
CA ILE A 87 -5.74 -6.50 -0.27
C ILE A 87 -6.90 -7.03 0.55
N ASP A 88 -7.24 -8.30 0.36
CA ASP A 88 -8.16 -9.02 1.21
C ASP A 88 -7.43 -9.80 2.28
N ALA A 89 -8.01 -9.81 3.47
CA ALA A 89 -7.72 -10.73 4.56
C ALA A 89 -8.94 -11.64 4.77
N GLY A 90 -8.76 -12.95 4.67
CA GLY A 90 -9.80 -13.94 4.94
C GLY A 90 -9.23 -15.35 5.11
N ASP A 91 -10.09 -16.30 5.44
CA ASP A 91 -9.72 -17.70 5.48
C ASP A 91 -9.56 -18.26 4.05
N ASN A 92 -8.73 -19.30 3.89
CA ASN A 92 -8.74 -20.07 2.65
C ASN A 92 -10.05 -20.87 2.61
N GLU A 93 -11.02 -20.43 1.80
CA GLU A 93 -12.06 -21.33 1.29
C GLU A 93 -11.46 -22.41 0.39
#